data_AF-A0A401MKJ5-F1
#
_entry.id   AF-A0A401MKJ5-F1
#
_cell.length_a   1.000
_cell.length_b   1.000
_cell.length_c   1.000
_cell.angle_alpha   90.00
_cell.angle_beta   90.00
_cell.angle_gamma   90.00
#
_symmetry.space_group_name_H-M   'P 1'
#
loop_
_entity.id
_entity.type
_entity.pdbx_description
1 polymer ?
#
loop_
_entity_poly.entity_id
_entity_poly.type
_entity_poly.pdbx_seq_one_letter_code
_entity_poly.pdbx_strand_id
1 'polypeptide(L)'
;MDAPQPPPAFVITMDELGSIERVTLHARAQLRKLSDSSASTVTDASGSALVPVLYERAGAAHALGQSGIPMLVSEIAHVEAAVLNLESYAGHETVLCEGYTLLNRLAFLKGEARVTQEIGGVVTLPGEATDTPKTTRS
;
A
#
# COMPACT_ATOMS: atom_id res chain seq x y z
N MET A 1 -7.59 23.80 -18.95
CA MET A 1 -7.35 22.98 -17.74
C MET A 1 -7.01 21.60 -18.24
N ASP A 2 -5.76 21.17 -18.05
CA ASP A 2 -5.38 19.79 -18.37
C ASP A 2 -6.11 18.83 -17.42
N ALA A 3 -6.46 17.66 -17.92
CA ALA A 3 -7.03 16.61 -17.08
C ALA A 3 -5.97 16.19 -16.03
N PRO A 4 -6.39 15.92 -14.77
CA PRO A 4 -5.47 15.46 -13.74
C PRO A 4 -4.77 14.19 -14.21
N GLN A 5 -3.44 14.19 -14.14
CA GLN A 5 -2.64 13.01 -14.50
C GLN A 5 -2.91 11.89 -13.48
N PRO A 6 -3.11 10.63 -13.93
CA PRO A 6 -3.30 9.53 -13.00
C PRO A 6 -2.08 9.37 -12.09
N PRO A 7 -2.28 9.09 -10.79
CA PRO A 7 -1.17 8.99 -9.85
C PRO A 7 -0.26 7.80 -10.18
N PRO A 8 1.04 7.89 -9.89
CA PRO A 8 1.94 6.75 -10.05
C PRO A 8 1.73 5.72 -8.93
N ALA A 9 1.82 4.44 -9.30
CA ALA A 9 1.75 3.31 -8.39
C ALA A 9 2.78 2.23 -8.73
N PHE A 10 3.09 1.39 -7.76
CA PHE A 10 3.93 0.20 -7.93
C PHE A 10 3.18 -1.02 -7.39
N VAL A 11 3.67 -2.21 -7.74
CA VAL A 11 3.08 -3.48 -7.28
C VAL A 11 3.65 -3.84 -5.92
N ILE A 12 2.77 -4.18 -4.98
CA ILE A 12 3.11 -4.92 -3.77
C ILE A 12 2.47 -6.32 -3.79
N THR A 13 3.03 -7.20 -2.99
CA THR A 13 2.58 -8.58 -2.76
C THR A 13 1.61 -8.65 -1.57
N MET A 14 0.94 -9.79 -1.42
CA MET A 14 0.13 -10.08 -0.21
C MET A 14 0.98 -10.08 1.07
N ASP A 15 2.25 -10.49 1.00
CA ASP A 15 3.15 -10.49 2.15
C ASP A 15 3.53 -9.06 2.59
N GLU A 16 3.76 -8.17 1.62
CA GLU A 16 3.95 -6.73 1.87
C GLU A 16 2.68 -6.10 2.44
N LEU A 17 1.48 -6.42 1.92
CA LEU A 17 0.22 -5.99 2.52
C LEU A 17 0.06 -6.50 3.96
N GLY A 18 0.36 -7.78 4.22
CA GLY A 18 0.33 -8.32 5.58
C GLY A 18 1.31 -7.61 6.53
N SER A 19 2.44 -7.15 6.02
CA SER A 19 3.43 -6.37 6.79
C SER A 19 2.92 -4.95 7.08
N ILE A 20 2.30 -4.29 6.11
CA ILE A 20 1.61 -3.00 6.28
C ILE A 20 0.52 -3.12 7.35
N GLU A 21 -0.30 -4.16 7.29
CA GLU A 21 -1.36 -4.41 8.26
C GLU A 21 -0.81 -4.57 9.69
N ARG A 22 0.25 -5.38 9.86
CA ARG A 22 0.88 -5.55 11.19
C ARG A 22 1.42 -4.24 11.74
N VAL A 23 2.18 -3.48 10.94
CA VAL A 23 2.80 -2.21 11.37
C VAL A 23 1.73 -1.18 11.75
N THR A 24 0.73 -0.97 10.88
CA THR A 24 -0.33 0.03 11.11
C THR A 24 -1.26 -0.37 12.26
N LEU A 25 -1.53 -1.66 12.45
CA LEU A 25 -2.32 -2.16 13.58
C LEU A 25 -1.60 -1.92 14.92
N HIS A 26 -0.29 -2.16 14.99
CA HIS A 26 0.48 -1.88 16.20
C HIS A 26 0.56 -0.38 16.48
N ALA A 27 0.77 0.45 15.46
CA ALA A 27 0.75 1.91 15.61
C ALA A 27 -0.60 2.39 16.17
N ARG A 28 -1.71 1.86 15.62
CA ARG A 28 -3.07 2.14 16.10
C ARG A 28 -3.27 1.70 17.55
N ALA A 29 -2.79 0.52 17.92
CA ALA A 29 -2.90 0.00 19.27
C ALA A 29 -2.14 0.87 20.28
N GLN A 30 -0.97 1.40 19.92
CA GLN A 30 -0.23 2.33 20.79
C GLN A 30 -0.92 3.70 20.88
N LEU A 31 -1.36 4.27 19.77
CA LEU A 31 -2.09 5.54 19.77
C LEU A 31 -3.36 5.48 20.63
N ARG A 32 -4.12 4.37 20.56
CA ARG A 32 -5.31 4.17 21.41
C ARG A 32 -5.01 4.13 22.91
N LYS A 33 -3.82 3.69 23.32
CA LYS A 33 -3.43 3.66 24.74
C LYS A 33 -3.04 5.04 25.26
N LEU A 34 -2.58 5.92 24.37
CA LEU A 34 -1.92 7.18 24.73
C LEU A 34 -2.74 8.42 24.36
N SER A 35 -3.84 8.26 23.63
CA SER A 35 -4.64 9.36 23.11
C SER A 35 -6.12 9.19 23.45
N ASP A 36 -6.74 10.26 23.94
CA ASP A 36 -8.20 10.39 24.06
C ASP A 36 -8.86 10.83 22.74
N SER A 37 -8.10 10.82 21.64
CA SER A 37 -8.60 11.19 20.32
C SER A 37 -9.70 10.25 19.84
N SER A 38 -10.55 10.76 18.96
CA SER A 38 -11.60 9.97 18.32
C SER A 38 -11.03 8.76 17.56
N ALA A 39 -11.85 7.72 17.42
CA ALA A 39 -11.45 6.51 16.70
C ALA A 39 -11.07 6.77 15.23
N SER A 40 -11.69 7.74 14.57
CA SER A 40 -11.34 8.14 13.19
C SER A 40 -9.97 8.81 13.15
N THR A 41 -9.72 9.79 14.02
CA THR A 41 -8.41 10.45 14.14
C THR A 41 -7.29 9.44 14.37
N VAL A 42 -7.51 8.45 15.25
CA VAL A 42 -6.53 7.39 15.51
C VAL A 42 -6.33 6.48 14.29
N THR A 43 -7.39 6.22 13.52
CA THR A 43 -7.31 5.39 12.30
C THR A 43 -6.50 6.11 11.22
N ASP A 44 -6.71 7.41 11.04
CA ASP A 44 -5.96 8.22 10.07
C ASP A 44 -4.49 8.38 10.49
N ALA A 45 -4.25 8.75 11.74
CA ALA A 45 -2.90 8.98 12.27
C ALA A 45 -2.04 7.71 12.29
N SER A 46 -2.64 6.53 12.49
CA SER A 46 -1.94 5.24 12.49
C SER A 46 -1.64 4.70 11.09
N GLY A 47 -2.16 5.33 10.03
CA GLY A 47 -2.09 4.78 8.67
C GLY A 47 -2.99 3.56 8.43
N SER A 48 -3.76 3.11 9.43
CA SER A 48 -4.60 1.90 9.32
C SER A 48 -5.77 2.05 8.34
N ALA A 49 -6.13 3.27 7.94
CA ALA A 49 -7.07 3.53 6.86
C ALA A 49 -6.61 2.97 5.50
N LEU A 50 -5.30 2.76 5.30
CA LEU A 50 -4.74 2.24 4.05
C LEU A 50 -5.08 0.76 3.82
N VAL A 51 -5.16 -0.04 4.90
CA VAL A 51 -5.35 -1.50 4.82
C VAL A 51 -6.61 -1.90 4.04
N PRO A 52 -7.82 -1.40 4.34
CA PRO A 52 -9.02 -1.77 3.58
C PRO A 52 -8.93 -1.37 2.10
N VAL A 53 -8.30 -0.24 1.77
CA VAL A 53 -8.09 0.21 0.39
C VAL A 53 -7.19 -0.75 -0.38
N LEU A 54 -6.12 -1.25 0.25
CA LEU A 54 -5.23 -2.23 -0.38
C LEU A 54 -5.89 -3.61 -0.54
N TYR A 55 -6.75 -4.03 0.39
CA TYR A 55 -7.53 -5.26 0.23
C TYR A 55 -8.56 -5.16 -0.91
N GLU A 56 -9.21 -4.00 -1.09
CA GLU A 56 -10.09 -3.76 -2.24
C GLU A 56 -9.33 -3.90 -3.56
N ARG A 57 -8.14 -3.29 -3.65
CA ARG A 57 -7.27 -3.39 -4.83
C ARG A 57 -6.74 -4.80 -5.05
N ALA A 58 -6.45 -5.55 -3.99
CA ALA A 58 -6.07 -6.96 -4.07
C ALA A 58 -7.21 -7.81 -4.66
N GLY A 59 -8.46 -7.55 -4.22
CA GLY A 59 -9.64 -8.20 -4.78
C GLY A 59 -9.85 -7.88 -6.26
N ALA A 60 -9.69 -6.61 -6.65
CA ALA A 60 -9.77 -6.20 -8.05
C ALA A 60 -8.66 -6.82 -8.91
N ALA A 61 -7.41 -6.81 -8.44
CA ALA A 61 -6.29 -7.46 -9.11
C ALA A 61 -6.56 -8.95 -9.34
N HIS A 62 -7.03 -9.65 -8.30
CA HIS A 62 -7.40 -11.06 -8.40
C HIS A 62 -8.50 -11.32 -9.44
N ALA A 63 -9.57 -10.51 -9.45
CA ALA A 63 -10.66 -10.62 -10.42
C ALA A 63 -10.19 -10.38 -11.87
N LEU A 64 -9.15 -9.57 -12.06
CA LEU A 64 -8.52 -9.28 -13.34
C LEU A 64 -7.41 -10.28 -13.73
N GLY A 65 -7.14 -11.29 -12.89
CA GLY A 65 -6.05 -12.25 -13.11
C GLY A 65 -4.65 -11.66 -12.95
N GLN A 66 -4.52 -10.54 -12.24
CA GLN A 66 -3.26 -9.85 -11.95
C GLN A 66 -2.70 -10.35 -10.60
N SER A 67 -1.39 -10.58 -10.53
CA SER A 67 -0.74 -11.14 -9.34
C SER A 67 -0.30 -10.11 -8.30
N GLY A 68 -0.56 -8.82 -8.54
CA GLY A 68 0.03 -7.71 -7.80
C GLY A 68 -0.98 -6.68 -7.33
N ILE A 69 -0.75 -6.09 -6.17
CA ILE A 69 -1.62 -5.08 -5.56
C ILE A 69 -1.04 -3.70 -5.88
N PRO A 70 -1.76 -2.83 -6.60
CA PRO A 70 -1.34 -1.45 -6.82
C PRO A 70 -1.32 -0.65 -5.51
N MET A 71 -0.15 -0.12 -5.16
CA MET A 71 0.03 0.86 -4.11
C MET A 71 0.50 2.19 -4.70
N LEU A 72 -0.20 3.28 -4.40
CA LEU A 72 0.18 4.61 -4.87
C LEU A 72 1.46 5.06 -4.17
N VAL A 73 2.30 5.81 -4.88
CA VAL A 73 3.52 6.38 -4.29
C VAL A 73 3.21 7.27 -3.09
N SER A 74 2.09 8.00 -3.11
CA SER A 74 1.65 8.86 -2.00
C SER A 74 1.26 8.08 -0.75
N GLU A 75 0.91 6.79 -0.87
CA GLU A 75 0.46 5.98 0.26
C GLU A 75 1.61 5.49 1.14
N ILE A 76 2.86 5.62 0.68
CA ILE A 76 4.05 5.37 1.51
C ILE A 76 4.01 6.22 2.78
N ALA A 77 3.50 7.46 2.69
CA ALA A 77 3.40 8.38 3.82
C ALA A 77 2.55 7.83 4.99
N HIS A 78 1.57 6.96 4.72
CA HIS A 78 0.79 6.30 5.78
C HIS A 78 1.62 5.27 6.55
N VAL A 79 2.51 4.55 5.85
CA VAL A 79 3.44 3.61 6.48
C VAL A 79 4.51 4.37 7.26
N GLU A 80 5.03 5.47 6.71
CA GLU A 80 5.98 6.35 7.41
C GLU A 80 5.38 6.88 8.72
N ALA A 81 4.13 7.37 8.68
CA ALA A 81 3.43 7.82 9.88
C ALA A 81 3.26 6.70 10.91
N ALA A 82 2.93 5.48 10.48
CA ALA A 82 2.83 4.32 11.37
C ALA A 82 4.17 4.01 12.06
N VAL A 83 5.28 4.01 11.32
CA VAL A 83 6.62 3.76 11.85
C VAL A 83 7.04 4.85 12.83
N LEU A 84 6.82 6.12 12.50
CA LEU A 84 7.12 7.25 13.40
C LEU A 84 6.32 7.18 14.70
N ASN A 85 5.06 6.77 14.63
CA ASN A 85 4.25 6.54 15.83
C ASN A 85 4.82 5.40 16.68
N LEU A 86 5.25 4.29 16.08
CA LEU A 86 5.86 3.18 16.81
C LEU A 86 7.16 3.62 17.50
N GLU A 87 8.00 4.38 16.80
CA GLU A 87 9.23 4.95 17.36
C GLU A 87 8.93 5.91 18.53
N SER A 88 7.94 6.78 18.37
CA SER A 88 7.59 7.80 19.36
C SER A 88 6.92 7.24 20.62
N TYR A 89 6.24 6.10 20.51
CA TYR A 89 5.38 5.57 21.56
C TYR A 89 5.83 4.21 22.10
N ALA A 90 7.13 3.91 21.99
CA ALA A 90 7.75 2.68 22.49
C ALA A 90 7.02 1.42 21.99
N GLY A 91 6.75 1.37 20.69
CA GLY A 91 6.29 0.16 20.02
C GLY A 91 7.27 -1.00 20.25
N HIS A 92 6.79 -2.24 20.07
CA HIS A 92 7.69 -3.41 20.14
C HIS A 92 8.82 -3.27 19.12
N GLU A 93 10.06 -3.38 19.58
CA GLU A 93 11.27 -3.19 18.76
C GLU A 93 11.25 -4.04 17.48
N THR A 94 10.77 -5.28 17.57
CA THR A 94 10.64 -6.17 16.41
C THR A 94 9.72 -5.61 15.32
N VAL A 95 8.62 -4.97 15.71
CA VAL A 95 7.66 -4.36 14.78
C VAL A 95 8.21 -3.06 14.20
N LEU A 96 9.00 -2.31 14.98
CA LEU A 96 9.68 -1.13 14.48
C LEU A 96 10.74 -1.50 13.43
N CYS A 97 11.55 -2.53 13.68
CA CYS A 97 12.50 -3.06 12.69
C CYS A 97 11.80 -3.57 11.42
N GLU A 98 10.68 -4.28 11.57
CA GLU A 98 9.83 -4.68 10.44
C GLU A 98 9.35 -3.46 9.65
N GLY A 99 8.91 -2.40 10.34
CA GLY A 99 8.49 -1.13 9.76
C GLY A 99 9.58 -0.46 8.92
N TYR A 100 10.80 -0.32 9.44
CA TYR A 100 11.91 0.23 8.65
C TYR A 100 12.31 -0.66 7.47
N THR A 101 12.28 -1.98 7.64
CA THR A 101 12.54 -2.93 6.55
C THR A 101 11.51 -2.76 5.42
N LEU A 102 10.24 -2.63 5.80
CA LEU A 102 9.14 -2.35 4.88
C LEU A 102 9.33 -1.01 4.17
N LEU A 103 9.68 0.07 4.87
CA LEU A 103 9.92 1.38 4.25
C LEU A 103 11.07 1.33 3.22
N ASN A 104 12.16 0.64 3.52
CA ASN A 104 13.25 0.43 2.57
C ASN A 104 12.77 -0.33 1.32
N ARG A 105 11.93 -1.36 1.51
CA ARG A 105 11.34 -2.11 0.41
C ARG A 105 10.41 -1.25 -0.45
N LEU A 106 9.53 -0.46 0.16
CA LEU A 106 8.65 0.45 -0.57
C LEU A 106 9.42 1.56 -1.31
N ALA A 107 10.50 2.06 -0.72
CA ALA A 107 11.38 3.03 -1.36
C ALA A 107 12.07 2.45 -2.61
N PHE A 108 12.47 1.17 -2.57
CA PHE A 108 12.97 0.45 -3.73
C PHE A 108 11.89 0.31 -4.82
N LEU A 109 10.70 -0.18 -4.46
CA LEU A 109 9.58 -0.38 -5.39
C LEU A 109 9.05 0.90 -6.01
N LYS A 110 9.15 2.04 -5.30
CA LYS A 110 8.83 3.37 -5.84
C LYS A 110 9.62 3.67 -7.12
N GLY A 111 10.83 3.12 -7.28
CA GLY A 111 11.62 3.24 -8.51
C GLY A 111 11.01 2.54 -9.73
N GLU A 112 10.08 1.60 -9.52
CA GLU A 112 9.38 0.84 -10.55
C GLU A 112 7.97 1.38 -10.84
N ALA A 113 7.63 2.55 -10.28
CA ALA A 113 6.28 3.09 -10.36
C ALA A 113 5.87 3.41 -11.80
N ARG A 114 4.61 3.08 -12.12
CA ARG A 114 3.97 3.30 -13.42
C ARG A 114 2.70 4.11 -13.22
N VAL A 115 2.24 4.77 -14.28
CA VAL A 115 0.98 5.50 -14.27
C VAL A 115 -0.17 4.51 -14.08
N THR A 116 -1.06 4.81 -13.13
CA THR A 116 -2.22 3.98 -12.84
C THR A 116 -3.29 4.09 -13.91
N GLN A 117 -4.23 3.15 -13.87
CA GLN A 117 -5.52 3.25 -14.54
C GLN A 117 -6.63 2.93 -13.52
N GLU A 118 -7.87 3.31 -13.82
CA GLU A 118 -9.01 3.03 -12.97
C GLU A 118 -9.98 2.08 -13.68
N ILE A 119 -10.34 0.98 -13.04
CA ILE A 119 -11.33 0.02 -13.55
C ILE A 119 -12.41 -0.12 -12.47
N GLY A 120 -13.64 0.31 -12.81
CA GLY A 120 -14.78 0.20 -11.90
C GLY A 120 -14.63 0.94 -10.57
N GLY A 121 -13.91 2.07 -10.54
CA GLY A 121 -13.64 2.83 -9.31
C GLY A 121 -12.36 2.41 -8.57
N VAL A 122 -11.71 1.33 -8.99
CA VAL A 122 -10.54 0.76 -8.30
C VAL A 122 -9.27 1.05 -9.08
N VAL A 123 -8.24 1.53 -8.36
CA VAL A 123 -6.91 1.73 -8.91
C VAL A 123 -6.31 0.38 -9.31
N THR A 124 -5.90 0.29 -10.57
CA THR A 124 -5.20 -0.87 -11.15
C THR A 124 -3.92 -0.41 -11.86
N LEU A 125 -3.04 -1.36 -12.16
CA LEU A 125 -1.91 -1.13 -13.05
C LEU A 125 -2.21 -1.76 -14.42
N PRO A 126 -1.73 -1.16 -15.53
CA PRO A 126 -1.78 -1.80 -16.83
C PRO A 126 -1.14 -3.19 -16.72
N GLY A 127 -1.84 -4.22 -17.21
CA GLY A 127 -1.27 -5.55 -17.27
C GLY A 127 0.02 -5.54 -18.09
N GLU A 128 0.99 -6.38 -17.74
CA GLU A 128 2.03 -6.69 -18.71
C GLU A 128 1.33 -7.23 -19.94
N ALA A 129 1.63 -6.66 -21.11
CA ALA A 129 1.13 -7.21 -22.35
C ALA A 129 1.61 -8.65 -22.41
N THR A 130 0.73 -9.61 -22.12
CA THR A 130 0.98 -11.02 -22.41
C THR A 130 1.30 -11.04 -23.90
N ASP A 131 2.58 -11.27 -24.22
CA ASP A 131 3.03 -11.46 -25.59
C ASP A 131 2.16 -12.56 -26.16
N THR A 132 1.17 -12.16 -26.96
CA THR A 132 0.29 -13.10 -27.64
C THR A 132 1.21 -13.78 -28.64
N PRO A 133 1.39 -15.11 -28.61
CA PRO A 133 2.24 -15.78 -29.57
C PRO A 133 1.70 -15.41 -30.95
N LYS A 134 2.52 -14.74 -31.76
CA LYS A 134 2.20 -14.53 -33.17
C LYS A 134 2.05 -15.92 -33.77
N THR A 135 0.81 -16.37 -33.94
CA THR A 135 0.49 -17.56 -34.70
C THR A 135 0.85 -17.25 -36.15
N THR A 136 2.10 -17.54 -36.51
CA THR A 136 2.56 -17.54 -37.89
C THR A 136 1.80 -18.66 -38.59
N ARG A 137 0.77 -18.31 -39.36
CA ARG A 137 0.16 -19.24 -40.32
C ARG A 137 1.24 -19.63 -41.33
N SER A 138 1.51 -20.93 -41.42
CA SER A 138 2.10 -21.59 -42.59
C SER A 138 1.03 -22.46 -43.22
#